data_AF-A0A086AMD5-F1
#
_entry.id   AF-A0A086AMD5-F1
#
_cell.length_a   1.000
_cell.length_b   1.000
_cell.length_c   1.000
_cell.angle_alpha   90.00
_cell.angle_beta   90.00
_cell.angle_gamma   90.00
#
_symmetry.space_group_name_H-M   'P 1'
#
loop_
_entity.id
_entity.type
_entity.pdbx_description
1 polymer ?
#
loop_
_entity_poly.entity_id
_entity_poly.type
_entity_poly.pdbx_seq_one_letter_code
_entity_poly.pdbx_strand_id
1 'polypeptide(L)'
;MHGFFKFTWFPLLLILICGCAKEEKKPQSSDKTTTNTTTVTNSEKTEPVVETKKYPAEFVPDGYKIFDKSFGDLNKDGAEDCILIIKKIDPANIITDEYRGKLDRNRRGIIVLFKKGQVYELASKNETCFSSENEEGGVYYAPELDVYAEKGKLYIHYAHGRYGYWTYTFRYGSSDFELIGYDDSSNTGPRVNSTTSINFLTGKQLDKSNVNEGAEGGDEVFEDSWKKLKTTKLMTLSEIKDFDELDFYD
;
A
#
# COMPACT_ATOMS: atom_id res chain seq x y z
N MET A 1 -30.41 -43.63 3.75
CA MET A 1 -31.07 -43.80 2.43
C MET A 1 -30.17 -43.22 1.34
N HIS A 2 -30.39 -43.58 0.07
CA HIS A 2 -29.59 -43.07 -1.06
C HIS A 2 -30.05 -41.66 -1.49
N GLY A 3 -29.13 -40.86 -2.05
CA GLY A 3 -29.42 -39.47 -2.46
C GLY A 3 -28.31 -38.75 -3.23
N PHE A 4 -27.50 -39.46 -4.04
CA PHE A 4 -26.51 -38.81 -4.91
C PHE A 4 -27.21 -38.13 -6.10
N PHE A 5 -27.06 -36.80 -6.22
CA PHE A 5 -27.40 -36.08 -7.45
C PHE A 5 -26.13 -35.70 -8.20
N LYS A 6 -25.90 -36.30 -9.37
CA LYS A 6 -24.81 -35.94 -10.28
C LYS A 6 -25.35 -34.99 -11.34
N PHE A 7 -24.82 -33.76 -11.41
CA PHE A 7 -25.06 -32.87 -12.55
C PHE A 7 -23.97 -33.12 -13.61
N THR A 8 -24.37 -33.53 -14.81
CA THR A 8 -23.46 -33.80 -15.93
C THR A 8 -23.30 -32.57 -16.82
N TRP A 9 -22.05 -32.15 -17.03
CA TRP A 9 -21.67 -31.02 -17.87
C TRP A 9 -21.79 -31.38 -19.35
N PHE A 10 -22.59 -30.61 -20.10
CA PHE A 10 -22.63 -30.64 -21.57
C PHE A 10 -21.91 -29.41 -22.14
N PRO A 11 -20.82 -29.58 -22.92
CA PRO A 11 -20.23 -28.49 -23.68
C PRO A 11 -20.97 -28.31 -25.02
N LEU A 12 -21.48 -27.09 -25.28
CA LEU A 12 -22.09 -26.76 -26.58
C LEU A 12 -21.00 -26.24 -27.54
N LEU A 13 -20.72 -27.00 -28.59
CA LEU A 13 -19.74 -26.66 -29.62
C LEU A 13 -20.40 -25.81 -30.72
N LEU A 14 -19.94 -24.58 -30.95
CA LEU A 14 -20.43 -23.74 -32.06
C LEU A 14 -19.29 -23.25 -32.99
N ILE A 15 -19.20 -23.99 -34.09
CA ILE A 15 -18.55 -23.77 -35.40
C ILE A 15 -17.99 -22.37 -35.71
N LEU A 16 -16.75 -22.32 -36.23
CA LEU A 16 -16.15 -21.16 -36.90
C LEU A 16 -16.84 -20.83 -38.24
N ILE A 17 -16.90 -19.54 -38.59
CA ILE A 17 -17.02 -19.08 -39.98
C ILE A 17 -15.95 -18.02 -40.27
N CYS A 18 -15.15 -18.28 -41.31
CA CYS A 18 -14.12 -17.35 -41.80
C CYS A 18 -14.73 -16.28 -42.70
N GLY A 19 -14.23 -15.04 -42.60
CA GLY A 19 -14.61 -13.93 -43.47
C GLY A 19 -13.44 -12.99 -43.73
N CYS A 20 -12.60 -13.31 -44.72
CA CYS A 20 -11.54 -12.41 -45.19
C CYS A 20 -12.07 -11.52 -46.32
N ALA A 21 -11.88 -10.21 -46.19
CA ALA A 21 -11.96 -9.27 -47.30
C ALA A 21 -10.77 -8.29 -47.20
N LYS A 22 -9.88 -8.34 -48.19
CA LYS A 22 -8.86 -7.31 -48.45
C LYS A 22 -9.32 -6.54 -49.68
N GLU A 23 -9.28 -5.21 -49.62
CA GLU A 23 -9.10 -4.38 -50.81
C GLU A 23 -8.03 -3.33 -50.57
N GLU A 24 -7.11 -3.23 -51.53
CA GLU A 24 -6.19 -2.10 -51.68
C GLU A 24 -6.49 -1.44 -53.03
N LYS A 25 -6.47 -0.10 -53.10
CA LYS A 25 -5.84 0.62 -54.23
C LYS A 25 -5.61 2.12 -54.00
N LYS A 26 -4.36 2.50 -54.23
CA LYS A 26 -3.83 3.83 -54.63
C LYS A 26 -3.91 3.97 -56.18
N PRO A 27 -3.40 5.05 -56.84
CA PRO A 27 -3.06 6.44 -56.44
C PRO A 27 -3.57 7.51 -57.45
N GLN A 28 -3.28 8.81 -57.21
CA GLN A 28 -2.58 9.76 -58.12
C GLN A 28 -2.40 11.13 -57.40
N SER A 29 -1.23 11.80 -57.43
CA SER A 29 -0.68 12.75 -58.44
C SER A 29 -1.42 14.12 -58.46
N SER A 30 -0.82 15.32 -58.48
CA SER A 30 0.57 15.87 -58.32
C SER A 30 0.47 17.44 -58.37
N ASP A 31 1.45 18.34 -58.25
CA ASP A 31 2.93 18.30 -58.25
C ASP A 31 3.60 19.57 -57.63
N LYS A 32 4.92 19.53 -57.38
CA LYS A 32 5.97 20.60 -57.45
C LYS A 32 5.91 21.99 -56.73
N THR A 33 7.01 22.28 -56.00
CA THR A 33 7.65 23.61 -55.67
C THR A 33 6.90 24.54 -54.70
N THR A 34 7.50 25.20 -53.70
CA THR A 34 8.85 25.81 -53.60
C THR A 34 9.38 25.87 -52.15
N THR A 35 10.70 25.92 -51.99
CA THR A 35 11.41 26.10 -50.71
C THR A 35 11.00 27.37 -49.94
N ASN A 36 10.83 27.25 -48.62
CA ASN A 36 11.19 28.33 -47.69
C ASN A 36 11.64 27.71 -46.35
N THR A 37 12.85 28.07 -45.91
CA THR A 37 13.42 27.56 -44.65
C THR A 37 12.94 28.39 -43.48
N THR A 38 12.17 27.78 -42.57
CA THR A 38 11.94 28.32 -41.23
C THR A 38 12.33 27.27 -40.21
N THR A 39 13.50 27.44 -39.60
CA THR A 39 13.94 26.67 -38.45
C THR A 39 13.08 27.02 -37.24
N VAL A 40 12.06 26.21 -36.95
CA VAL A 40 11.39 26.21 -35.65
C VAL A 40 12.01 25.08 -34.84
N THR A 41 12.73 25.42 -33.79
CA THR A 41 13.37 24.48 -32.88
C THR A 41 12.30 23.61 -32.24
N ASN A 42 12.26 22.32 -32.57
CA ASN A 42 11.30 21.40 -31.98
C ASN A 42 11.71 21.18 -30.51
N SER A 43 10.97 21.81 -29.59
CA SER A 43 11.27 21.75 -28.16
C SER A 43 10.94 20.37 -27.62
N GLU A 44 11.92 19.46 -27.68
CA GLU A 44 11.85 18.13 -27.10
C GLU A 44 11.63 18.25 -25.58
N LYS A 45 10.37 18.03 -25.16
CA LYS A 45 9.98 17.96 -23.76
C LYS A 45 10.57 16.68 -23.19
N THR A 46 11.80 16.75 -22.70
CA THR A 46 12.46 15.66 -21.98
C THR A 46 11.61 15.25 -20.79
N GLU A 47 10.92 14.12 -20.91
CA GLU A 47 10.25 13.49 -19.78
C GLU A 47 11.32 12.97 -18.81
N PRO A 48 11.08 13.03 -17.49
CA PRO A 48 12.07 12.58 -16.53
C PRO A 48 12.32 11.08 -16.72
N VAL A 49 13.57 10.72 -17.00
CA VAL A 49 13.98 9.31 -17.11
C VAL A 49 13.89 8.69 -15.71
N VAL A 50 12.80 7.97 -15.45
CA VAL A 50 12.58 7.32 -14.15
C VAL A 50 13.61 6.21 -13.97
N GLU A 51 14.27 6.20 -12.81
CA GLU A 51 15.31 5.22 -12.50
C GLU A 51 14.71 3.81 -12.35
N THR A 52 15.05 2.92 -13.29
CA THR A 52 14.61 1.52 -13.28
C THR A 52 15.79 0.58 -13.07
N LYS A 53 15.57 -0.48 -12.28
CA LYS A 53 16.61 -1.46 -11.89
C LYS A 53 16.09 -2.88 -12.03
N LYS A 54 16.96 -3.88 -12.08
CA LYS A 54 16.54 -5.26 -12.37
C LYS A 54 16.09 -5.99 -11.12
N TYR A 55 16.69 -5.70 -9.97
CA TYR A 55 16.49 -6.39 -8.70
C TYR A 55 16.03 -5.39 -7.63
N PRO A 56 14.97 -5.68 -6.84
CA PRO A 56 14.48 -4.80 -5.79
C PRO A 56 15.56 -4.33 -4.79
N ALA A 57 16.56 -5.18 -4.51
CA ALA A 57 17.65 -4.84 -3.61
C ALA A 57 18.51 -3.64 -4.07
N GLU A 58 18.53 -3.31 -5.37
CA GLU A 58 19.28 -2.17 -5.92
C GLU A 58 18.65 -0.80 -5.58
N PHE A 59 17.46 -0.79 -4.96
CA PHE A 59 16.82 0.42 -4.42
C PHE A 59 17.07 0.64 -2.92
N VAL A 60 17.64 -0.33 -2.22
CA VAL A 60 17.96 -0.21 -0.78
C VAL A 60 19.16 0.75 -0.62
N PRO A 61 19.06 1.83 0.18
CA PRO A 61 20.16 2.76 0.36
C PRO A 61 21.34 2.16 1.14
N ASP A 62 22.53 2.70 0.93
CA ASP A 62 23.70 2.37 1.75
C ASP A 62 23.41 2.61 3.24
N GLY A 63 23.87 1.69 4.09
CA GLY A 63 23.58 1.72 5.52
C GLY A 63 22.21 1.14 5.92
N TYR A 64 21.46 0.53 5.00
CA TYR A 64 20.24 -0.23 5.30
C TYR A 64 20.36 -1.70 4.88
N LYS A 65 19.58 -2.56 5.55
CA LYS A 65 19.33 -3.97 5.18
C LYS A 65 17.86 -4.14 4.79
N ILE A 66 17.55 -5.10 3.93
CA ILE A 66 16.18 -5.62 3.81
C ILE A 66 15.86 -6.31 5.15
N PHE A 67 14.75 -5.91 5.76
CA PHE A 67 14.19 -6.53 6.96
C PHE A 67 13.14 -7.58 6.57
N ASP A 68 12.22 -7.22 5.67
CA ASP A 68 11.18 -8.10 5.15
C ASP A 68 10.76 -7.72 3.71
N LYS A 69 9.99 -8.57 3.04
CA LYS A 69 9.55 -8.39 1.66
C LYS A 69 8.21 -9.07 1.36
N SER A 70 7.22 -8.28 0.98
CA SER A 70 5.93 -8.73 0.46
C SER A 70 5.73 -8.32 -1.01
N PHE A 71 4.68 -8.84 -1.63
CA PHE A 71 4.38 -8.65 -3.05
C PHE A 71 2.87 -8.51 -3.27
N GLY A 72 2.50 -7.92 -4.41
CA GLY A 72 1.15 -8.00 -4.96
C GLY A 72 0.85 -6.82 -5.90
N ASP A 73 -0.23 -6.92 -6.66
CA ASP A 73 -0.64 -5.87 -7.61
C ASP A 73 -1.19 -4.64 -6.86
N LEU A 74 -0.41 -3.55 -6.85
CA LEU A 74 -0.77 -2.27 -6.21
C LEU A 74 -1.33 -1.27 -7.21
N ASN A 75 -0.88 -1.33 -8.47
CA ASN A 75 -1.19 -0.34 -9.50
C ASN A 75 -2.34 -0.76 -10.47
N LYS A 76 -2.72 -2.03 -10.46
CA LYS A 76 -3.76 -2.70 -11.27
C LYS A 76 -3.39 -2.99 -12.73
N ASP A 77 -2.10 -3.14 -13.04
CA ASP A 77 -1.61 -3.62 -14.33
C ASP A 77 -1.49 -5.16 -14.43
N GLY A 78 -1.74 -5.88 -13.33
CA GLY A 78 -1.71 -7.35 -13.28
C GLY A 78 -0.32 -7.95 -13.04
N ALA A 79 0.71 -7.15 -12.82
CA ALA A 79 2.00 -7.62 -12.33
C ALA A 79 2.09 -7.55 -10.79
N GLU A 80 2.91 -8.41 -10.19
CA GLU A 80 3.21 -8.34 -8.76
C GLU A 80 4.27 -7.27 -8.49
N ASP A 81 3.82 -6.13 -7.97
CA ASP A 81 4.68 -5.08 -7.44
C ASP A 81 5.40 -5.60 -6.17
N CYS A 82 6.57 -5.03 -5.84
CA CYS A 82 7.39 -5.46 -4.71
C CYS A 82 7.39 -4.41 -3.60
N ILE A 83 7.12 -4.84 -2.38
CA ILE A 83 7.23 -4.04 -1.16
C ILE A 83 8.45 -4.55 -0.39
N LEU A 84 9.34 -3.63 0.00
CA LEU A 84 10.47 -3.90 0.87
C LEU A 84 10.28 -3.18 2.19
N ILE A 85 10.35 -3.90 3.31
CA ILE A 85 10.65 -3.28 4.60
C ILE A 85 12.17 -3.24 4.72
N ILE A 86 12.72 -2.07 4.94
CA ILE A 86 14.15 -1.87 5.20
C ILE A 86 14.38 -1.52 6.67
N LYS A 87 15.58 -1.78 7.19
CA LYS A 87 16.00 -1.40 8.55
C LYS A 87 17.40 -0.78 8.52
N LYS A 88 17.60 0.31 9.24
CA LYS A 88 18.92 0.97 9.32
C LYS A 88 19.95 0.04 9.97
N ILE A 89 21.22 0.17 9.58
CA ILE A 89 22.37 -0.53 10.17
C ILE A 89 23.21 0.50 10.92
N ASP A 90 22.76 0.90 12.11
CA ASP A 90 23.49 1.81 12.99
C ASP A 90 23.91 1.10 14.28
N PRO A 91 25.22 0.93 14.55
CA PRO A 91 25.72 0.40 15.82
C PRO A 91 25.29 1.21 17.05
N ALA A 92 25.00 2.50 16.91
CA ALA A 92 24.58 3.36 18.04
C ALA A 92 23.18 2.98 18.57
N ASN A 93 22.32 2.40 17.73
CA ASN A 93 20.98 1.94 18.11
C ASN A 93 20.96 0.47 18.57
N ILE A 94 22.12 -0.13 18.85
CA ILE A 94 22.21 -1.51 19.33
C ILE A 94 22.42 -1.50 20.85
N ILE A 95 21.32 -1.60 21.60
CA ILE A 95 21.31 -1.51 23.06
C ILE A 95 21.52 -2.88 23.72
N THR A 96 21.82 -2.87 25.02
CA THR A 96 21.72 -4.07 25.87
C THR A 96 20.66 -3.81 26.92
N ASP A 97 19.51 -4.47 26.79
CA ASP A 97 18.43 -4.49 27.77
C ASP A 97 18.75 -5.47 28.92
N GLU A 98 18.19 -5.20 30.10
CA GLU A 98 18.42 -5.98 31.32
C GLU A 98 17.85 -7.41 31.23
N TYR A 99 16.75 -7.62 30.51
CA TYR A 99 16.01 -8.89 30.48
C TYR A 99 16.06 -9.58 29.10
N ARG A 100 16.01 -8.80 28.02
CA ARG A 100 15.98 -9.22 26.62
C ARG A 100 17.40 -9.31 26.02
N GLY A 101 18.41 -8.76 26.69
CA GLY A 101 19.79 -8.75 26.22
C GLY A 101 20.02 -7.79 25.05
N LYS A 102 20.80 -8.21 24.04
CA LYS A 102 21.23 -7.32 22.96
C LYS A 102 20.12 -7.10 21.93
N LEU A 103 19.56 -5.89 21.86
CA LEU A 103 18.47 -5.50 20.96
C LEU A 103 18.95 -4.56 19.85
N ASP A 104 18.42 -4.74 18.64
CA ASP A 104 18.62 -3.85 17.51
C ASP A 104 17.43 -2.88 17.42
N ARG A 105 17.56 -1.65 17.93
CA ARG A 105 16.52 -0.61 17.94
C ARG A 105 16.61 0.35 16.75
N ASN A 106 17.23 -0.08 15.64
CA ASN A 106 17.22 0.73 14.43
C ASN A 106 15.79 0.88 13.89
N ARG A 107 15.43 2.11 13.49
CA ARG A 107 14.18 2.36 12.78
C ARG A 107 14.11 1.62 11.45
N ARG A 108 12.89 1.34 11.05
CA ARG A 108 12.50 0.65 9.81
C ARG A 108 11.87 1.65 8.85
N GLY A 109 11.84 1.29 7.58
CA GLY A 109 11.24 2.06 6.50
C GLY A 109 10.64 1.15 5.43
N ILE A 110 10.06 1.76 4.40
CA ILE A 110 9.39 1.09 3.29
C ILE A 110 9.91 1.59 1.94
N ILE A 111 10.07 0.67 1.00
CA ILE A 111 10.23 0.98 -0.42
C ILE A 111 9.16 0.21 -1.19
N VAL A 112 8.41 0.92 -2.04
CA VAL A 112 7.41 0.31 -2.92
C VAL A 112 7.89 0.45 -4.36
N LEU A 113 7.93 -0.67 -5.08
CA LEU A 113 8.54 -0.79 -6.40
C LEU A 113 7.56 -1.40 -7.39
N PHE A 114 7.17 -0.63 -8.41
CA PHE A 114 6.28 -1.15 -9.44
C PHE A 114 7.00 -2.08 -10.42
N LYS A 115 6.30 -3.13 -10.86
CA LYS A 115 6.86 -4.15 -11.74
C LYS A 115 6.63 -3.80 -13.21
N LYS A 116 7.69 -3.35 -13.90
CA LYS A 116 7.62 -2.99 -15.33
C LYS A 116 8.39 -4.02 -16.17
N GLY A 117 7.68 -5.09 -16.54
CA GLY A 117 8.23 -6.20 -17.30
C GLY A 117 9.38 -6.88 -16.57
N GLN A 118 10.60 -6.78 -17.09
CA GLN A 118 11.79 -7.40 -16.48
C GLN A 118 12.51 -6.49 -15.46
N VAL A 119 12.15 -5.20 -15.37
CA VAL A 119 12.71 -4.26 -14.39
C VAL A 119 11.68 -3.90 -13.30
N TYR A 120 12.12 -3.10 -12.34
CA TYR A 120 11.31 -2.45 -11.31
C TYR A 120 11.54 -0.93 -11.37
N GLU A 121 10.52 -0.16 -11.00
CA GLU A 121 10.47 1.30 -10.99
C GLU A 121 10.11 1.78 -9.58
N LEU A 122 10.69 2.90 -9.12
CA LEU A 122 10.41 3.41 -7.77
C LEU A 122 9.04 4.09 -7.70
N ALA A 123 8.11 3.52 -6.93
CA ALA A 123 6.77 4.07 -6.72
C ALA A 123 6.64 4.88 -5.43
N SER A 124 7.37 4.50 -4.37
CA SER A 124 7.50 5.30 -3.13
C SER A 124 8.70 4.85 -2.31
N LYS A 125 9.27 5.75 -1.50
CA LYS A 125 10.29 5.44 -0.51
C LYS A 125 10.09 6.30 0.73
N ASN A 126 10.17 5.66 1.89
CA ASN A 126 10.32 6.32 3.18
C ASN A 126 11.28 5.49 4.05
N GLU A 127 12.41 6.06 4.46
CA GLU A 127 13.50 5.25 5.02
C GLU A 127 13.40 4.99 6.53
N THR A 128 12.58 5.76 7.26
CA THR A 128 12.57 5.76 8.73
C THR A 128 11.19 5.84 9.38
N CYS A 129 10.09 5.80 8.61
CA CYS A 129 8.73 6.00 9.13
C CYS A 129 8.28 5.00 10.21
N PHE A 130 8.90 3.82 10.33
CA PHE A 130 8.50 2.79 11.30
C PHE A 130 9.50 2.66 12.45
N SER A 131 9.00 2.48 13.67
CA SER A 131 9.84 2.11 14.83
C SER A 131 10.30 0.64 14.76
N SER A 132 11.20 0.20 15.64
CA SER A 132 11.73 -1.18 15.59
C SER A 132 10.70 -2.21 16.07
N GLU A 133 10.83 -3.44 15.58
CA GLU A 133 10.25 -4.64 16.20
C GLU A 133 10.71 -4.87 17.65
N ASN A 134 11.76 -4.18 18.10
CA ASN A 134 12.30 -4.29 19.46
C ASN A 134 11.87 -3.15 20.41
N GLU A 135 10.91 -2.29 20.05
CA GLU A 135 10.41 -1.25 20.95
C GLU A 135 9.86 -1.78 22.29
N GLU A 136 9.52 -0.85 23.20
CA GLU A 136 8.78 -1.17 24.44
C GLU A 136 7.28 -1.11 24.19
N GLY A 137 6.57 -2.22 24.38
CA GLY A 137 5.10 -2.26 24.37
C GLY A 137 4.46 -1.80 25.69
N GLY A 138 5.22 -1.12 26.55
CA GLY A 138 4.77 -0.67 27.87
C GLY A 138 4.41 -1.84 28.80
N VAL A 139 3.11 -2.11 28.93
CA VAL A 139 2.58 -3.23 29.75
C VAL A 139 2.52 -4.55 28.96
N TYR A 140 2.88 -4.53 27.67
CA TYR A 140 2.78 -5.67 26.76
C TYR A 140 3.94 -5.71 25.73
N TYR A 141 3.82 -6.51 24.69
CA TYR A 141 4.77 -6.54 23.58
C TYR A 141 4.55 -5.38 22.60
N ALA A 142 5.61 -4.92 21.93
CA ALA A 142 5.50 -3.87 20.91
C ALA A 142 4.68 -4.39 19.70
N PRO A 143 3.74 -3.60 19.14
CA PRO A 143 2.83 -4.05 18.08
C PRO A 143 3.52 -4.71 16.89
N GLU A 144 2.97 -5.84 16.45
CA GLU A 144 3.46 -6.57 15.28
C GLU A 144 3.05 -5.83 14.00
N LEU A 145 4.05 -5.43 13.20
CA LEU A 145 3.85 -4.71 11.93
C LEU A 145 3.77 -5.71 10.77
N ASP A 146 2.63 -5.72 10.07
CA ASP A 146 2.41 -6.40 8.79
C ASP A 146 2.15 -5.35 7.69
N VAL A 147 2.67 -5.61 6.48
CA VAL A 147 2.57 -4.70 5.34
C VAL A 147 2.34 -5.49 4.06
N TYR A 148 1.15 -5.35 3.48
CA TYR A 148 0.68 -6.18 2.38
C TYR A 148 -0.06 -5.39 1.30
N ALA A 149 -0.17 -5.99 0.11
CA ALA A 149 -0.96 -5.49 -1.00
C ALA A 149 -2.31 -6.21 -1.06
N GLU A 150 -3.43 -5.48 -1.15
CA GLU A 150 -4.74 -6.08 -1.44
C GLU A 150 -5.60 -5.19 -2.34
N LYS A 151 -6.19 -5.77 -3.40
CA LYS A 151 -7.17 -5.10 -4.29
C LYS A 151 -6.66 -3.78 -4.91
N GLY A 152 -5.35 -3.68 -5.16
CA GLY A 152 -4.64 -2.47 -5.60
C GLY A 152 -4.72 -1.34 -4.58
N LYS A 153 -4.25 -1.65 -3.38
CA LYS A 153 -4.02 -0.78 -2.22
C LYS A 153 -2.87 -1.37 -1.41
N LEU A 154 -2.11 -0.49 -0.76
CA LEU A 154 -1.11 -0.88 0.25
C LEU A 154 -1.76 -0.76 1.63
N TYR A 155 -1.59 -1.79 2.46
CA TYR A 155 -2.04 -1.82 3.84
C TYR A 155 -0.83 -1.86 4.77
N ILE A 156 -0.87 -1.05 5.82
CA ILE A 156 0.10 -1.05 6.92
C ILE A 156 -0.69 -1.33 8.19
N HIS A 157 -0.52 -2.53 8.75
CA HIS A 157 -1.32 -3.05 9.86
C HIS A 157 -0.44 -3.25 11.09
N TYR A 158 -0.93 -2.83 12.25
CA TYR A 158 -0.29 -3.03 13.55
C TYR A 158 -1.19 -3.88 14.44
N ALA A 159 -0.78 -5.11 14.72
CA ALA A 159 -1.48 -6.03 15.61
C ALA A 159 -0.90 -5.95 17.03
N HIS A 160 -1.71 -5.48 17.99
CA HIS A 160 -1.34 -5.36 19.40
C HIS A 160 -1.99 -6.47 20.26
N GLY A 161 -2.30 -7.61 19.64
CA GLY A 161 -2.83 -8.80 20.29
C GLY A 161 -4.12 -8.52 21.06
N ARG A 162 -4.10 -8.76 22.38
CA ARG A 162 -5.27 -8.57 23.25
C ARG A 162 -5.75 -7.10 23.38
N TYR A 163 -4.95 -6.14 22.94
CA TYR A 163 -5.29 -4.72 22.97
C TYR A 163 -5.91 -4.21 21.67
N GLY A 164 -6.00 -5.08 20.65
CA GLY A 164 -6.63 -4.77 19.36
C GLY A 164 -5.59 -4.45 18.29
N TYR A 165 -5.91 -3.51 17.40
CA TYR A 165 -5.11 -3.21 16.21
C TYR A 165 -5.39 -1.81 15.66
N TRP A 166 -4.54 -1.34 14.74
CA TRP A 166 -4.84 -0.23 13.84
C TRP A 166 -4.24 -0.47 12.45
N THR A 167 -4.87 0.10 11.42
CA THR A 167 -4.53 -0.14 10.02
C THR A 167 -4.61 1.14 9.21
N TYR A 168 -3.54 1.47 8.49
CA TYR A 168 -3.51 2.57 7.53
C TYR A 168 -3.71 2.00 6.12
N THR A 169 -4.69 2.53 5.39
CA THR A 169 -5.01 2.13 4.01
C THR A 169 -4.51 3.18 3.03
N PHE A 170 -3.54 2.81 2.20
CA PHE A 170 -2.98 3.66 1.16
C PHE A 170 -3.39 3.20 -0.25
N ARG A 171 -3.40 4.12 -1.20
CA ARG A 171 -3.58 3.82 -2.64
C ARG A 171 -2.65 4.72 -3.44
N TYR A 172 -1.99 4.18 -4.47
CA TYR A 172 -1.19 5.02 -5.36
C TYR A 172 -2.06 6.08 -6.05
N GLY A 173 -1.57 7.32 -6.02
CA GLY A 173 -2.22 8.50 -6.57
C GLY A 173 -1.53 8.99 -7.84
N SER A 174 -1.18 10.27 -7.85
CA SER A 174 -0.48 10.91 -8.98
C SER A 174 1.03 10.62 -9.03
N SER A 175 1.68 10.42 -7.88
CA SER A 175 3.14 10.30 -7.78
C SER A 175 3.66 9.59 -6.51
N ASP A 176 2.77 9.20 -5.60
CA ASP A 176 3.08 8.54 -4.33
C ASP A 176 1.82 7.80 -3.84
N PHE A 177 1.94 7.01 -2.78
CA PHE A 177 0.84 6.38 -2.06
C PHE A 177 0.13 7.39 -1.16
N GLU A 178 -1.12 7.72 -1.49
CA GLU A 178 -2.01 8.59 -0.72
C GLU A 178 -2.71 7.80 0.40
N LEU A 179 -2.73 8.34 1.62
CA LEU A 179 -3.49 7.79 2.74
C LEU A 179 -4.98 8.04 2.51
N ILE A 180 -5.75 6.98 2.25
CA ILE A 180 -7.18 7.07 1.88
C ILE A 180 -8.14 6.60 2.98
N GLY A 181 -7.66 5.83 3.95
CA GLY A 181 -8.40 5.49 5.15
C GLY A 181 -7.54 5.00 6.31
N TYR A 182 -8.12 4.98 7.51
CA TYR A 182 -7.52 4.47 8.74
C TYR A 182 -8.61 3.77 9.55
N ASP A 183 -8.32 2.60 10.11
CA ASP A 183 -9.27 1.77 10.86
C ASP A 183 -8.59 1.19 12.11
N ASP A 184 -9.15 1.44 13.30
CA ASP A 184 -8.67 0.90 14.58
C ASP A 184 -9.72 0.14 15.40
N SER A 185 -9.22 -0.66 16.34
CA SER A 185 -9.98 -1.36 17.35
C SER A 185 -9.18 -1.37 18.65
N SER A 186 -9.76 -0.82 19.72
CA SER A 186 -9.25 -0.91 21.09
C SER A 186 -9.96 -2.06 21.80
N ASN A 187 -9.21 -3.04 22.30
CA ASN A 187 -9.76 -4.27 22.87
C ASN A 187 -9.29 -4.52 24.32
N THR A 188 -10.06 -5.35 25.03
CA THR A 188 -9.70 -5.96 26.31
C THR A 188 -9.81 -7.49 26.18
N GLY A 189 -8.86 -8.09 25.46
CA GLY A 189 -8.94 -9.50 25.07
C GLY A 189 -9.98 -9.70 23.95
N PRO A 190 -10.93 -10.63 24.08
CA PRO A 190 -11.98 -10.83 23.08
C PRO A 190 -12.97 -9.66 23.02
N ARG A 191 -13.15 -8.92 24.12
CA ARG A 191 -14.03 -7.74 24.17
C ARG A 191 -13.47 -6.59 23.34
N VAL A 192 -14.28 -6.03 22.45
CA VAL A 192 -14.00 -4.73 21.81
C VAL A 192 -14.51 -3.59 22.72
N ASN A 193 -13.65 -2.62 23.01
CA ASN A 193 -13.98 -1.43 23.80
C ASN A 193 -14.51 -0.31 22.89
N SER A 194 -13.80 -0.05 21.79
CA SER A 194 -14.13 0.99 20.81
C SER A 194 -13.47 0.71 19.47
N THR A 195 -14.00 1.30 18.39
CA THR A 195 -13.39 1.27 17.05
C THR A 195 -13.52 2.63 16.37
N THR A 196 -12.46 3.13 15.73
CA THR A 196 -12.51 4.32 14.87
C THR A 196 -12.31 3.91 13.40
N SER A 197 -13.14 4.41 12.49
CA SER A 197 -12.96 4.26 11.04
C SER A 197 -13.00 5.62 10.36
N ILE A 198 -11.95 5.96 9.62
CA ILE A 198 -11.76 7.23 8.94
C ILE A 198 -11.62 7.01 7.43
N ASN A 199 -12.39 7.76 6.65
CA ASN A 199 -12.31 7.79 5.20
C ASN A 199 -11.84 9.19 4.76
N PHE A 200 -10.52 9.36 4.59
CA PHE A 200 -9.92 10.66 4.28
C PHE A 200 -10.40 11.24 2.92
N LEU A 201 -10.72 10.37 1.94
CA LEU A 201 -11.30 10.78 0.65
C LEU A 201 -12.64 11.52 0.79
N THR A 202 -13.42 11.22 1.83
CA THR A 202 -14.69 11.90 2.13
C THR A 202 -14.60 12.79 3.37
N GLY A 203 -13.45 12.83 4.04
CA GLY A 203 -13.26 13.45 5.35
C GLY A 203 -14.26 13.00 6.41
N LYS A 204 -14.81 11.78 6.29
CA LYS A 204 -15.78 11.22 7.26
C LYS A 204 -15.07 10.32 8.25
N GLN A 205 -15.53 10.38 9.50
CA GLN A 205 -15.09 9.50 10.57
C GLN A 205 -16.31 8.96 11.32
N LEU A 206 -16.23 7.69 11.70
CA LEU A 206 -17.17 6.98 12.55
C LEU A 206 -16.39 6.41 13.74
N ASP A 207 -16.73 6.87 14.94
CA ASP A 207 -16.29 6.27 16.19
C ASP A 207 -17.42 5.37 16.72
N LYS A 208 -17.08 4.22 17.28
CA LYS A 208 -18.02 3.36 18.01
C LYS A 208 -17.50 3.13 19.42
N SER A 209 -18.36 3.27 20.42
CA SER A 209 -18.03 2.98 21.84
C SER A 209 -18.94 1.90 22.40
N ASN A 210 -18.37 0.89 23.05
CA ASN A 210 -19.13 -0.19 23.68
C ASN A 210 -19.74 0.27 25.02
N VAL A 211 -21.06 0.38 25.07
CA VAL A 211 -21.84 0.79 26.25
C VAL A 211 -22.32 -0.38 27.12
N ASN A 212 -22.07 -1.63 26.71
CA ASN A 212 -22.20 -2.78 27.61
C ASN A 212 -20.95 -2.86 28.49
N GLU A 213 -20.99 -2.23 29.67
CA GLU A 213 -19.89 -2.26 30.64
C GLU A 213 -19.50 -3.68 31.05
N GLY A 214 -20.47 -4.60 31.11
CA GLY A 214 -20.31 -6.00 31.49
C GLY A 214 -19.90 -6.95 30.36
N ALA A 215 -19.64 -6.43 29.15
CA ALA A 215 -19.30 -7.28 28.01
C ALA A 215 -18.03 -8.11 28.25
N GLU A 216 -18.14 -9.42 28.07
CA GLU A 216 -17.01 -10.37 28.09
C GLU A 216 -16.51 -10.70 26.67
N GLY A 217 -17.32 -10.45 25.63
CA GLY A 217 -16.93 -10.53 24.22
C GLY A 217 -17.93 -11.29 23.35
N GLY A 218 -18.35 -10.68 22.25
CA GLY A 218 -19.45 -11.15 21.41
C GLY A 218 -20.84 -10.67 21.86
N ASP A 219 -20.91 -9.95 22.98
CA ASP A 219 -22.10 -9.35 23.57
C ASP A 219 -22.03 -7.81 23.66
N GLU A 220 -21.09 -7.19 22.95
CA GLU A 220 -20.92 -5.73 22.89
C GLU A 220 -22.14 -5.02 22.28
N VAL A 221 -22.47 -3.86 22.85
CA VAL A 221 -23.50 -2.95 22.33
C VAL A 221 -22.84 -1.61 22.04
N PHE A 222 -22.89 -1.15 20.79
CA PHE A 222 -22.18 0.05 20.36
C PHE A 222 -23.10 1.26 20.17
N GLU A 223 -22.64 2.42 20.64
CA GLU A 223 -23.14 3.72 20.19
C GLU A 223 -22.20 4.32 19.13
N ASP A 224 -22.79 4.84 18.05
CA ASP A 224 -22.11 5.42 16.89
C ASP A 224 -22.01 6.94 16.99
N SER A 225 -20.81 7.50 16.83
CA SER A 225 -20.56 8.94 16.76
C SER A 225 -19.92 9.32 15.42
N TRP A 226 -20.46 10.33 14.75
CA TRP A 226 -20.03 10.74 13.40
C TRP A 226 -19.33 12.10 13.41
N LYS A 227 -18.12 12.14 12.85
CA LYS A 227 -17.28 13.34 12.73
C LYS A 227 -16.99 13.68 11.27
N LYS A 228 -16.61 14.94 11.03
CA LYS A 228 -16.21 15.49 9.73
C LYS A 228 -14.86 16.20 9.88
N LEU A 229 -13.82 15.63 9.27
CA LEU A 229 -12.47 16.19 9.23
C LEU A 229 -12.37 17.32 8.18
N LYS A 230 -11.41 18.24 8.39
CA LYS A 230 -11.12 19.38 7.51
C LYS A 230 -10.08 19.07 6.42
N THR A 231 -10.05 17.83 5.92
CA THR A 231 -9.06 17.35 4.94
C THR A 231 -9.12 18.15 3.62
N THR A 232 -7.98 18.71 3.21
CA THR A 232 -7.81 19.45 1.93
C THR A 232 -6.78 18.79 1.00
N LYS A 233 -5.65 18.33 1.55
CA LYS A 233 -4.68 17.43 0.90
C LYS A 233 -4.71 16.08 1.62
N LEU A 234 -4.50 14.99 0.91
CA LEU A 234 -4.19 13.69 1.52
C LEU A 234 -2.71 13.65 1.91
N MET A 235 -2.41 13.04 3.04
CA MET A 235 -1.04 12.72 3.45
C MET A 235 -0.49 11.60 2.56
N THR A 236 0.79 11.67 2.17
CA THR A 236 1.42 10.62 1.34
C THR A 236 2.47 9.82 2.11
N LEU A 237 2.75 8.60 1.65
CA LEU A 237 3.63 7.66 2.34
C LEU A 237 5.06 8.20 2.51
N SER A 238 5.58 8.99 1.56
CA SER A 238 6.92 9.57 1.66
C SER A 238 7.04 10.81 2.56
N GLU A 239 5.93 11.45 2.97
CA GLU A 239 5.96 12.62 3.86
C GLU A 239 5.65 12.31 5.34
N ILE A 240 5.25 11.07 5.65
CA ILE A 240 5.09 10.57 7.03
C ILE A 240 6.46 10.48 7.72
N LYS A 241 6.69 11.25 8.78
CA LYS A 241 7.96 11.22 9.52
C LYS A 241 8.07 9.98 10.41
N ASP A 242 7.00 9.70 11.14
CA ASP A 242 6.83 8.60 12.07
C ASP A 242 5.36 8.16 12.03
N PHE A 243 5.09 6.86 12.06
CA PHE A 243 3.73 6.34 12.21
C PHE A 243 3.22 6.44 13.66
N ASP A 244 4.14 6.45 14.63
CA ASP A 244 3.80 6.50 16.07
C ASP A 244 3.36 7.91 16.52
N GLU A 245 3.64 8.94 15.71
CA GLU A 245 3.31 10.36 15.96
C GLU A 245 2.19 10.90 15.02
N LEU A 246 1.41 10.04 14.36
CA LEU A 246 0.38 10.48 13.42
C LEU A 246 -0.90 10.99 14.09
N ASP A 247 -1.13 12.30 14.00
CA ASP A 247 -2.42 12.95 14.28
C ASP A 247 -3.18 13.26 12.97
N PHE A 248 -4.51 13.40 13.06
CA PHE A 248 -5.45 13.67 11.97
C PHE A 248 -6.37 14.89 12.21
N TYR A 249 -6.21 15.60 13.32
CA TYR A 249 -7.18 16.60 13.81
C TYR A 249 -6.74 18.07 13.74
N ASP A 250 -5.47 18.35 13.40
CA ASP A 250 -4.89 19.70 13.18
C ASP A 250 -5.42 20.40 11.90
#